data_AF-A0A8H4UZU8-F1
#
_entry.id   AF-A0A8H4UZU8-F1
#
_cell.length_a   1.000
_cell.length_b   1.000
_cell.length_c   1.000
_cell.angle_alpha   90.00
_cell.angle_beta   90.00
_cell.angle_gamma   90.00
#
_symmetry.space_group_name_H-M   'P 1'
#
loop_
_entity.id
_entity.type
_entity.pdbx_description
1 polymer ?
#
loop_
_entity_poly.entity_id
_entity_poly.type
_entity_poly.pdbx_seq_one_letter_code
_entity_poly.pdbx_strand_id
1 'polypeptide(L)'
;MADTSITANWTSTITGIETAANQLLWNSTQGLYKDNENATIYPQDGNAWSIISGVANSTTAVTISNSLRSRWGTYGAPAPEAGDTISPFISGYELQAHFLAGQPQNAIGLIRYMWADFMLDDPRMTNSTFIEGYDVSGALHYPAYSDDARVSHAHGWSTGPLLALSSYVAGLQVLNSTDWIAYPRPGNLSAFEAGFELSYGSYASSIKVDSDCTTYSLYTPPGTSGSIILDVPAFDANITVT
;
A
#
# COMPACT_ATOMS: atom_id res chain seq x y z
N MET A 1 24.75 -12.25 -7.98
CA MET A 1 24.36 -12.59 -9.37
C MET A 1 24.74 -11.42 -10.26
N ALA A 2 25.44 -11.64 -11.37
CA ALA A 2 25.94 -10.59 -12.27
C ALA A 2 25.72 -10.92 -13.77
N ASP A 3 24.81 -11.86 -14.07
CA ASP A 3 24.46 -12.17 -15.45
C ASP A 3 23.57 -11.06 -16.01
N THR A 4 24.11 -10.30 -16.96
CA THR A 4 23.43 -9.19 -17.64
C THR A 4 23.01 -9.56 -19.07
N SER A 5 23.31 -10.78 -19.53
CA SER A 5 23.04 -11.21 -20.91
C SER A 5 21.55 -11.27 -21.23
N ILE A 6 20.72 -11.50 -20.21
CA ILE A 6 19.26 -11.58 -20.29
C ILE A 6 18.55 -10.24 -20.08
N THR A 7 19.27 -9.19 -19.62
CA THR A 7 18.65 -7.91 -19.23
C THR A 7 17.88 -7.28 -20.39
N ALA A 8 18.48 -7.18 -21.58
CA ALA A 8 17.83 -6.58 -22.74
C ALA A 8 16.55 -7.33 -23.16
N ASN A 9 16.56 -8.66 -23.08
CA ASN A 9 15.39 -9.47 -23.41
C ASN A 9 14.26 -9.25 -22.39
N TRP A 10 14.57 -9.21 -21.09
CA TRP A 10 13.58 -8.93 -20.06
C TRP A 10 13.04 -7.50 -20.15
N THR A 11 13.87 -6.50 -20.42
CA THR A 11 13.42 -5.13 -20.67
C THR A 11 12.44 -5.08 -21.84
N SER A 12 12.78 -5.68 -22.98
CA SER A 12 11.90 -5.76 -24.15
C SER A 12 10.58 -6.47 -23.82
N THR A 13 10.63 -7.55 -23.05
CA THR A 13 9.44 -8.30 -22.63
C THR A 13 8.53 -7.47 -21.73
N ILE A 14 9.08 -6.78 -20.73
CA ILE A 14 8.33 -5.92 -19.82
C ILE A 14 7.65 -4.78 -20.59
N THR A 15 8.38 -4.11 -21.48
CA THR A 15 7.81 -3.04 -22.33
C THR A 15 6.66 -3.56 -23.22
N GLY A 16 6.78 -4.80 -23.74
CA GLY A 16 5.71 -5.46 -24.47
C GLY A 16 4.46 -5.69 -23.61
N ILE A 17 4.63 -6.17 -22.38
CA ILE A 17 3.54 -6.39 -21.41
C ILE A 17 2.87 -5.07 -21.04
N GLU A 18 3.65 -4.04 -20.69
CA GLU A 18 3.13 -2.70 -20.36
C GLU A 18 2.31 -2.13 -21.51
N THR A 19 2.81 -2.24 -22.73
CA THR A 19 2.12 -1.77 -23.94
C THR A 19 0.80 -2.52 -24.14
N ALA A 20 0.82 -3.86 -24.08
CA ALA A 20 -0.36 -4.68 -24.28
C ALA A 20 -1.42 -4.44 -23.19
N ALA A 21 -1.03 -4.36 -21.92
CA ALA A 21 -1.95 -4.10 -20.82
C ALA A 21 -2.65 -2.72 -20.97
N ASN A 22 -1.89 -1.69 -21.30
CA ASN A 22 -2.43 -0.35 -21.53
C ASN A 22 -3.34 -0.25 -22.76
N GLN A 23 -3.09 -1.05 -23.80
CA GLN A 23 -3.92 -1.05 -25.00
C GLN A 23 -5.18 -1.91 -24.89
N LEU A 24 -5.09 -3.08 -24.25
CA LEU A 24 -6.12 -4.11 -24.29
C LEU A 24 -7.02 -4.13 -23.05
N LEU A 25 -6.47 -3.73 -21.89
CA LEU A 25 -7.15 -3.90 -20.59
C LEU A 25 -7.62 -2.57 -19.98
N TRP A 26 -6.96 -1.46 -20.26
CA TRP A 26 -7.31 -0.15 -19.69
C TRP A 26 -8.70 0.32 -20.13
N ASN A 27 -9.54 0.68 -19.17
CA ASN A 27 -10.82 1.33 -19.41
C ASN A 27 -10.83 2.72 -18.78
N SER A 28 -10.73 3.77 -19.61
CA SER A 28 -10.69 5.16 -19.14
C SER A 28 -11.98 5.63 -18.47
N THR A 29 -13.14 5.06 -18.86
CA THR A 29 -14.44 5.40 -18.26
C THR A 29 -14.55 4.88 -16.84
N GLN A 30 -14.04 3.68 -16.58
CA GLN A 30 -14.01 3.09 -15.23
C GLN A 30 -12.79 3.55 -14.42
N GLY A 31 -11.75 4.04 -15.11
CA GLY A 31 -10.48 4.39 -14.47
C GLY A 31 -9.73 3.17 -13.93
N LEU A 32 -9.95 1.99 -14.51
CA LEU A 32 -9.42 0.71 -14.06
C LEU A 32 -9.08 -0.19 -15.26
N TYR A 33 -8.11 -1.08 -15.08
CA TYR A 33 -7.87 -2.21 -15.98
C TYR A 33 -8.90 -3.31 -15.75
N LYS A 34 -9.38 -3.92 -16.84
CA LYS A 34 -10.15 -5.18 -16.80
C LYS A 34 -9.25 -6.34 -16.39
N ASP A 35 -9.84 -7.38 -15.82
CA ASP A 35 -9.12 -8.60 -15.42
C ASP A 35 -8.45 -9.32 -16.61
N ASN A 36 -9.18 -9.43 -17.72
CA ASN A 36 -8.67 -9.92 -18.99
C ASN A 36 -9.48 -9.31 -20.15
N GLU A 37 -9.10 -9.60 -21.40
CA GLU A 37 -9.72 -8.98 -22.58
C GLU A 37 -11.24 -9.18 -22.66
N ASN A 38 -11.72 -10.33 -22.18
CA ASN A 38 -13.13 -10.73 -22.25
C ASN A 38 -13.87 -10.53 -20.91
N ALA A 39 -13.17 -10.10 -19.86
CA ALA A 39 -13.78 -9.88 -18.56
C ALA A 39 -14.70 -8.66 -18.55
N THR A 40 -15.73 -8.73 -17.72
CA THR A 40 -16.61 -7.60 -17.38
C THR A 40 -16.26 -6.99 -16.02
N ILE A 41 -15.33 -7.62 -15.28
CA ILE A 41 -14.89 -7.18 -13.95
C ILE A 41 -13.58 -6.38 -14.03
N TYR A 42 -13.38 -5.55 -13.01
CA TYR A 42 -12.18 -4.74 -12.81
C TYR A 42 -11.59 -5.17 -11.46
N PRO A 43 -10.55 -6.01 -11.45
CA PRO A 43 -10.14 -6.68 -10.23
C PRO A 43 -9.40 -5.72 -9.29
N GLN A 44 -9.45 -5.96 -7.98
CA GLN A 44 -8.71 -5.17 -7.00
C GLN A 44 -7.22 -5.45 -7.14
N ASP A 45 -6.83 -6.72 -7.19
CA ASP A 45 -5.45 -7.17 -7.26
C ASP A 45 -4.69 -6.64 -8.49
N GLY A 46 -5.24 -6.81 -9.69
CA GLY A 46 -4.61 -6.39 -10.94
C GLY A 46 -4.44 -4.88 -11.03
N ASN A 47 -5.39 -4.11 -10.48
CA ASN A 47 -5.31 -2.66 -10.45
C ASN A 47 -4.30 -2.16 -9.41
N ALA A 48 -4.29 -2.72 -8.20
CA ALA A 48 -3.26 -2.41 -7.21
C ALA A 48 -1.85 -2.77 -7.75
N TRP A 49 -1.71 -3.95 -8.36
CA TRP A 49 -0.45 -4.41 -8.93
C TRP A 49 0.00 -3.61 -10.14
N SER A 50 -0.92 -3.07 -10.94
CA SER A 50 -0.56 -2.20 -12.08
C SER A 50 0.21 -0.95 -11.63
N ILE A 51 -0.08 -0.43 -10.43
CA ILE A 51 0.65 0.70 -9.84
C ILE A 51 2.01 0.22 -9.30
N ILE A 52 2.02 -0.88 -8.55
CA ILE A 52 3.23 -1.42 -7.91
C ILE A 52 4.29 -1.83 -8.95
N SER A 53 3.85 -2.42 -10.06
CA SER A 53 4.71 -2.91 -11.14
C SER A 53 5.16 -1.84 -12.13
N GLY A 54 4.54 -0.65 -12.13
CA GLY A 54 4.84 0.43 -13.08
C GLY A 54 4.08 0.38 -14.41
N VAL A 55 3.18 -0.60 -14.61
CA VAL A 55 2.30 -0.66 -15.80
C VAL A 55 1.41 0.60 -15.90
N ALA A 56 0.91 1.06 -14.76
CA ALA A 56 0.21 2.33 -14.65
C ALA A 56 1.24 3.46 -14.46
N ASN A 57 1.26 4.42 -15.38
CA ASN A 57 2.02 5.66 -15.20
C ASN A 57 1.44 6.50 -14.04
N SER A 58 2.14 7.57 -13.63
CA SER A 58 1.76 8.39 -12.47
C SER A 58 0.33 8.95 -12.54
N THR A 59 -0.12 9.43 -13.70
CA THR A 59 -1.48 9.95 -13.89
C THR A 59 -2.54 8.84 -13.80
N THR A 60 -2.26 7.70 -14.45
CA THR A 60 -3.13 6.52 -14.39
C THR A 60 -3.20 5.96 -12.98
N ALA A 61 -2.09 5.95 -12.24
CA ALA A 61 -2.02 5.48 -10.85
C ALA A 61 -2.90 6.31 -9.92
N VAL A 62 -2.91 7.65 -10.05
CA VAL A 62 -3.84 8.52 -9.30
C VAL A 62 -5.30 8.18 -9.64
N THR A 63 -5.60 7.95 -10.92
CA THR A 63 -6.95 7.58 -11.37
C THR A 63 -7.39 6.26 -10.75
N ILE A 64 -6.55 5.22 -10.84
CA ILE A 64 -6.81 3.90 -10.25
C ILE A 64 -6.99 4.00 -8.75
N SER A 65 -6.10 4.71 -8.05
CA SER A 65 -6.20 4.93 -6.60
C SER A 65 -7.56 5.52 -6.18
N ASN A 66 -8.08 6.49 -6.94
CA ASN A 66 -9.39 7.08 -6.67
C ASN A 66 -10.55 6.16 -7.07
N SER A 67 -10.43 5.42 -8.17
CA SER A 67 -11.44 4.44 -8.60
C SER A 67 -11.51 3.22 -7.69
N LEU A 68 -10.39 2.77 -7.09
CA LEU A 68 -10.39 1.73 -6.06
C LEU A 68 -11.13 2.23 -4.81
N ARG A 69 -10.76 3.43 -4.33
CA ARG A 69 -11.39 4.07 -3.17
C ARG A 69 -12.90 4.27 -3.33
N SER A 70 -13.38 4.62 -4.52
CA SER A 70 -14.81 4.86 -4.75
C SER A 70 -15.67 3.60 -4.66
N ARG A 71 -15.07 2.41 -4.72
CA ARG A 71 -15.76 1.11 -4.65
C ARG A 71 -15.83 0.53 -3.24
N TRP A 72 -15.17 1.16 -2.26
CA TRP A 72 -15.17 0.68 -0.88
C TRP A 72 -16.59 0.55 -0.34
N GLY A 73 -16.88 -0.62 0.23
CA GLY A 73 -18.13 -0.90 0.89
C GLY A 73 -18.11 -0.50 2.36
N THR A 74 -19.10 -0.97 3.11
CA THR A 74 -19.19 -0.69 4.56
C THR A 74 -18.04 -1.30 5.37
N TYR A 75 -17.51 -2.45 4.92
CA TYR A 75 -16.57 -3.24 5.74
C TYR A 75 -15.18 -3.41 5.14
N GLY A 76 -14.92 -2.93 3.92
CA GLY A 76 -13.62 -3.08 3.29
C GLY A 76 -13.63 -2.84 1.78
N ALA A 77 -12.43 -2.87 1.20
CA ALA A 77 -12.26 -2.81 -0.23
C ALA A 77 -12.68 -4.16 -0.85
N PRO A 78 -13.65 -4.18 -1.79
CA PRO A 78 -14.09 -5.42 -2.40
C PRO A 78 -13.02 -5.97 -3.36
N ALA A 79 -12.95 -7.29 -3.47
CA ALA A 79 -12.13 -8.05 -4.41
C ALA A 79 -13.05 -8.81 -5.40
N PRO A 80 -13.59 -8.15 -6.45
CA PRO A 80 -14.56 -8.75 -7.36
C PRO A 80 -14.05 -10.00 -8.11
N GLU A 81 -12.73 -10.13 -8.27
CA GLU A 81 -12.05 -11.32 -8.80
C GLU A 81 -12.31 -12.58 -7.95
N ALA A 82 -12.69 -12.40 -6.69
CA ALA A 82 -13.00 -13.46 -5.73
C ALA A 82 -14.47 -13.42 -5.27
N GLY A 83 -15.39 -12.92 -6.11
CA GLY A 83 -16.82 -12.82 -5.79
C GLY A 83 -17.11 -11.77 -4.73
N ASP A 84 -17.98 -12.09 -3.77
CA ASP A 84 -18.40 -11.21 -2.67
C ASP A 84 -17.37 -11.14 -1.54
N THR A 85 -16.08 -11.05 -1.89
CA THR A 85 -14.95 -11.12 -0.96
C THR A 85 -14.40 -9.74 -0.61
N ILE A 86 -14.00 -9.57 0.64
CA ILE A 86 -12.98 -8.61 1.07
C ILE A 86 -11.73 -9.40 1.48
N SER A 87 -10.61 -9.09 0.82
CA SER A 87 -9.32 -9.76 1.04
C SER A 87 -8.33 -8.79 1.71
N PRO A 88 -8.01 -8.96 3.00
CA PRO A 88 -6.94 -8.21 3.65
C PRO A 88 -5.57 -8.41 2.99
N PHE A 89 -5.34 -9.56 2.36
CA PHE A 89 -4.13 -9.81 1.57
C PHE A 89 -4.03 -8.84 0.39
N ILE A 90 -5.06 -8.76 -0.46
CA ILE A 90 -5.07 -7.85 -1.61
C ILE A 90 -5.19 -6.40 -1.18
N SER A 91 -5.98 -6.11 -0.15
CA SER A 91 -6.10 -4.76 0.39
C SER A 91 -4.76 -4.24 0.92
N GLY A 92 -3.88 -5.11 1.42
CA GLY A 92 -2.51 -4.74 1.78
C GLY A 92 -1.67 -4.26 0.59
N TYR A 93 -1.91 -4.77 -0.62
CA TYR A 93 -1.32 -4.22 -1.85
C TYR A 93 -2.01 -2.93 -2.28
N GLU A 94 -3.32 -2.79 -2.09
CA GLU A 94 -4.04 -1.53 -2.34
C GLU A 94 -3.50 -0.39 -1.46
N LEU A 95 -3.13 -0.66 -0.20
CA LEU A 95 -2.45 0.32 0.66
C LEU A 95 -1.15 0.83 0.01
N GLN A 96 -0.30 -0.08 -0.47
CA GLN A 96 0.95 0.27 -1.15
C GLN A 96 0.66 1.07 -2.44
N ALA A 97 -0.31 0.63 -3.23
CA ALA A 97 -0.71 1.28 -4.47
C ALA A 97 -1.17 2.73 -4.23
N HIS A 98 -1.95 2.99 -3.18
CA HIS A 98 -2.32 4.35 -2.80
C HIS A 98 -1.12 5.24 -2.48
N PHE A 99 -0.16 4.75 -1.69
CA PHE A 99 1.04 5.54 -1.41
C PHE A 99 1.92 5.77 -2.64
N LEU A 100 2.06 4.76 -3.51
CA LEU A 100 2.82 4.88 -4.77
C LEU A 100 2.13 5.82 -5.77
N ALA A 101 0.80 5.90 -5.73
CA ALA A 101 0.01 6.86 -6.50
C ALA A 101 0.04 8.29 -5.91
N GLY A 102 0.82 8.55 -4.84
CA GLY A 102 0.83 9.86 -4.18
C GLY A 102 -0.47 10.18 -3.44
N GLN A 103 -1.22 9.17 -3.01
CA GLN A 103 -2.50 9.28 -2.31
C GLN A 103 -2.43 8.66 -0.90
N PRO A 104 -1.52 9.10 -0.01
CA PRO A 104 -1.37 8.53 1.33
C PRO A 104 -2.67 8.57 2.15
N GLN A 105 -3.54 9.54 1.87
CA GLN A 105 -4.81 9.70 2.57
C GLN A 105 -5.84 8.64 2.22
N ASN A 106 -5.74 8.02 1.03
CA ASN A 106 -6.53 6.85 0.68
C ASN A 106 -6.07 5.67 1.54
N ALA A 107 -4.76 5.37 1.56
CA ALA A 107 -4.21 4.28 2.37
C ALA A 107 -4.58 4.40 3.87
N ILE A 108 -4.38 5.58 4.46
CA ILE A 108 -4.71 5.81 5.88
C ILE A 108 -6.22 5.67 6.13
N GLY A 109 -7.05 6.12 5.19
CA GLY A 109 -8.50 5.94 5.26
C GLY A 109 -8.91 4.47 5.30
N LEU A 110 -8.32 3.66 4.40
CA LEU A 110 -8.58 2.22 4.34
C LEU A 110 -8.09 1.51 5.62
N ILE A 111 -6.90 1.84 6.13
CA ILE A 111 -6.39 1.30 7.40
C ILE A 111 -7.38 1.57 8.54
N ARG A 112 -7.84 2.81 8.68
CA ARG A 112 -8.77 3.19 9.76
C ARG A 112 -10.05 2.37 9.69
N TYR A 113 -10.75 2.39 8.57
CA TYR A 113 -12.09 1.80 8.56
C TYR A 113 -12.08 0.27 8.39
N MET A 114 -11.17 -0.30 7.58
CA MET A 114 -11.13 -1.74 7.34
C MET A 114 -10.41 -2.47 8.47
N TRP A 115 -9.22 -2.00 8.88
CA TRP A 115 -8.44 -2.68 9.91
C TRP A 115 -8.81 -2.26 11.33
N ALA A 116 -8.94 -0.96 11.61
CA ALA A 116 -9.26 -0.51 12.96
C ALA A 116 -10.75 -0.71 13.28
N ASP A 117 -11.64 -0.06 12.54
CA ASP A 117 -13.07 -0.06 12.87
C ASP A 117 -13.70 -1.45 12.69
N PHE A 118 -13.40 -2.16 11.60
CA PHE A 118 -13.95 -3.50 11.37
C PHE A 118 -13.09 -4.61 11.99
N MET A 119 -11.89 -4.89 11.46
CA MET A 119 -11.14 -6.10 11.82
C MET A 119 -10.61 -6.12 13.27
N LEU A 120 -10.53 -4.99 13.96
CA LEU A 120 -10.19 -4.94 15.39
C LEU A 120 -11.42 -4.71 16.25
N ASP A 121 -12.15 -3.62 16.03
CA ASP A 121 -13.13 -3.11 16.99
C ASP A 121 -14.58 -3.58 16.78
N ASP A 122 -14.91 -4.22 15.66
CA ASP A 122 -16.26 -4.73 15.42
C ASP A 122 -16.60 -5.87 16.42
N PRO A 123 -17.82 -5.92 16.98
CA PRO A 123 -18.23 -6.96 17.93
C PRO A 123 -18.10 -8.41 17.44
N ARG A 124 -17.99 -8.62 16.12
CA ARG A 124 -17.75 -9.93 15.51
C ARG A 124 -16.28 -10.39 15.60
N MET A 125 -15.36 -9.48 15.91
CA MET A 125 -13.91 -9.70 15.82
C MET A 125 -13.27 -9.98 17.18
N THR A 126 -11.96 -10.29 17.16
CA THR A 126 -11.20 -10.71 18.35
C THR A 126 -10.57 -9.55 19.12
N ASN A 127 -10.59 -8.33 18.58
CA ASN A 127 -9.90 -7.16 19.10
C ASN A 127 -8.42 -7.42 19.49
N SER A 128 -7.74 -8.28 18.73
CA SER A 128 -6.35 -8.67 19.01
C SER A 128 -5.59 -9.21 17.81
N THR A 129 -6.31 -9.72 16.81
CA THR A 129 -5.73 -10.34 15.61
C THR A 129 -6.54 -9.97 14.38
N PHE A 130 -5.97 -10.23 13.19
CA PHE A 130 -6.61 -9.91 11.91
C PHE A 130 -7.10 -11.18 11.21
N ILE A 131 -8.35 -11.16 10.74
CA ILE A 131 -8.98 -12.27 9.99
C ILE A 131 -8.38 -12.43 8.60
N GLU A 132 -8.42 -13.66 8.09
CA GLU A 132 -7.90 -14.08 6.80
C GLU A 132 -8.60 -13.43 5.60
N GLY A 133 -9.92 -13.34 5.65
CA GLY A 133 -10.80 -12.87 4.59
C GLY A 133 -12.23 -12.94 5.08
N TYR A 134 -13.11 -12.16 4.48
CA TYR A 134 -14.52 -12.08 4.89
C TYR A 134 -15.39 -11.58 3.74
N ASP A 135 -16.70 -11.61 3.94
CA ASP A 135 -17.69 -11.24 2.93
C ASP A 135 -17.89 -9.71 2.88
N VAL A 136 -18.26 -9.16 1.73
CA VAL A 136 -18.55 -7.72 1.56
C VAL A 136 -19.67 -7.20 2.48
N SER A 137 -20.52 -8.09 3.00
CA SER A 137 -21.54 -7.80 4.04
C SER A 137 -21.00 -7.78 5.47
N GLY A 138 -19.71 -8.07 5.66
CA GLY A 138 -19.06 -8.19 6.97
C GLY A 138 -19.39 -9.51 7.69
N ALA A 139 -20.07 -10.46 7.04
CA ALA A 139 -20.17 -11.81 7.57
C ALA A 139 -18.77 -12.42 7.66
N LEU A 140 -18.51 -13.17 8.74
CA LEU A 140 -17.24 -13.89 8.94
C LEU A 140 -17.21 -15.17 8.09
N HIS A 141 -17.55 -15.02 6.82
CA HIS A 141 -17.57 -16.02 5.78
C HIS A 141 -16.54 -15.61 4.74
N TYR A 142 -15.62 -16.50 4.41
CA TYR A 142 -14.68 -16.26 3.31
C TYR A 142 -15.11 -17.11 2.11
N PRO A 143 -15.57 -16.52 0.98
CA PRO A 143 -16.11 -17.27 -0.15
C PRO A 143 -15.19 -18.35 -0.75
N ALA A 144 -13.88 -18.31 -0.44
CA ALA A 144 -12.94 -19.36 -0.78
C ALA A 144 -13.22 -20.71 -0.09
N TYR A 145 -14.00 -20.72 0.98
CA TYR A 145 -14.31 -21.91 1.77
C TYR A 145 -15.82 -22.15 1.86
N SER A 146 -16.20 -23.43 1.76
CA SER A 146 -17.58 -23.87 2.03
C SER A 146 -17.89 -23.99 3.53
N ASP A 147 -16.86 -24.00 4.37
CA ASP A 147 -16.96 -24.17 5.83
C ASP A 147 -16.23 -23.01 6.52
N ASP A 148 -16.99 -22.18 7.22
CA ASP A 148 -16.50 -20.98 7.91
C ASP A 148 -15.53 -21.30 9.03
N ALA A 149 -15.58 -22.53 9.60
CA ALA A 149 -14.64 -22.95 10.63
C ALA A 149 -13.17 -23.01 10.13
N ARG A 150 -12.95 -22.94 8.81
CA ARG A 150 -11.62 -22.88 8.21
C ARG A 150 -11.03 -21.48 8.20
N VAL A 151 -11.85 -20.44 8.33
CA VAL A 151 -11.38 -19.05 8.26
C VAL A 151 -10.49 -18.78 9.47
N SER A 152 -9.23 -18.43 9.22
CA SER A 152 -8.33 -18.04 10.30
C SER A 152 -8.65 -16.63 10.80
N HIS A 153 -8.87 -16.49 12.10
CA HIS A 153 -9.05 -15.18 12.75
C HIS A 153 -7.71 -14.52 13.13
N ALA A 154 -6.58 -15.16 12.83
CA ALA A 154 -5.24 -14.67 13.09
C ALA A 154 -4.32 -15.01 11.93
N HIS A 155 -4.51 -14.31 10.80
CA HIS A 155 -3.83 -14.62 9.56
C HIS A 155 -2.74 -13.60 9.23
N GLY A 156 -1.50 -14.08 9.03
CA GLY A 156 -0.33 -13.22 8.84
C GLY A 156 -0.38 -12.33 7.59
N TRP A 157 -1.04 -12.78 6.52
CA TRP A 157 -1.19 -11.99 5.29
C TRP A 157 -2.08 -10.76 5.45
N SER A 158 -2.79 -10.65 6.58
CA SER A 158 -3.71 -9.55 6.89
C SER A 158 -2.98 -8.39 7.58
N THR A 159 -1.65 -8.45 7.66
CA THR A 159 -0.80 -7.45 8.34
C THR A 159 -0.31 -6.34 7.41
N GLY A 160 -0.98 -6.12 6.27
CA GLY A 160 -0.69 -5.02 5.34
C GLY A 160 -0.41 -3.65 5.98
N PRO A 161 -1.15 -3.22 7.04
CA PRO A 161 -0.87 -1.97 7.74
C PRO A 161 0.54 -1.89 8.35
N LEU A 162 1.14 -3.00 8.78
CA LEU A 162 2.51 -2.99 9.34
C LEU A 162 3.51 -2.51 8.28
N LEU A 163 3.44 -3.06 7.07
CA LEU A 163 4.27 -2.64 5.93
C LEU A 163 3.96 -1.19 5.53
N ALA A 164 2.66 -0.86 5.42
CA ALA A 164 2.21 0.48 5.04
C ALA A 164 2.73 1.57 6.00
N LEU A 165 2.59 1.35 7.31
CA LEU A 165 2.99 2.32 8.33
C LEU A 165 4.51 2.44 8.45
N SER A 166 5.25 1.33 8.36
CA SER A 166 6.71 1.35 8.47
C SER A 166 7.42 1.87 7.20
N SER A 167 7.03 1.38 6.02
CA SER A 167 7.73 1.70 4.76
C SER A 167 7.21 2.95 4.05
N TYR A 168 5.98 3.38 4.33
CA TYR A 168 5.36 4.51 3.62
C TYR A 168 5.02 5.69 4.53
N VAL A 169 4.37 5.47 5.67
CA VAL A 169 4.11 6.58 6.63
C VAL A 169 5.43 7.06 7.24
N ALA A 170 6.18 6.16 7.89
CA ALA A 170 7.50 6.48 8.43
C ALA A 170 8.57 6.61 7.33
N GLY A 171 8.32 5.99 6.17
CA GLY A 171 9.12 6.17 4.96
C GLY A 171 10.47 5.47 4.97
N LEU A 172 10.72 4.56 5.91
CA LEU A 172 12.02 3.93 6.10
C LEU A 172 12.24 2.79 5.11
N GLN A 173 13.29 2.89 4.29
CA GLN A 173 13.71 1.85 3.35
C GLN A 173 15.21 1.60 3.50
N VAL A 174 15.58 0.42 3.97
CA VAL A 174 16.98 0.01 4.09
C VAL A 174 17.33 -0.86 2.88
N LEU A 175 18.26 -0.39 2.06
CA LEU A 175 18.63 -1.05 0.80
C LEU A 175 19.66 -2.15 1.04
N ASN A 176 20.59 -1.90 1.95
CA ASN A 176 21.63 -2.83 2.37
C ASN A 176 22.23 -2.35 3.73
N SER A 177 23.36 -2.92 4.15
CA SER A 177 24.01 -2.59 5.42
C SER A 177 24.54 -1.15 5.52
N THR A 178 24.68 -0.43 4.42
CA THR A 178 25.25 0.92 4.35
C THR A 178 24.29 1.96 3.78
N ASP A 179 23.35 1.57 2.91
CA ASP A 179 22.51 2.49 2.14
C ASP A 179 21.04 2.46 2.58
N TRP A 180 20.46 3.64 2.72
CA TRP A 180 19.05 3.82 3.09
C TRP A 180 18.37 4.97 2.32
N ILE A 181 17.04 4.93 2.26
CA ILE A 181 16.18 6.01 1.79
C ILE A 181 15.13 6.27 2.86
N ALA A 182 14.91 7.54 3.17
CA ALA A 182 13.82 7.99 4.02
C ALA A 182 12.87 8.87 3.20
N TYR A 183 11.65 8.40 2.96
CA TYR A 183 10.60 9.16 2.28
C TYR A 183 9.29 9.10 3.07
N PRO A 184 9.15 9.90 4.15
CA PRO A 184 7.95 9.91 4.97
C PRO A 184 6.76 10.47 4.20
N ARG A 185 5.65 9.72 4.16
CA ARG A 185 4.38 10.13 3.53
C ARG A 185 3.23 9.97 4.53
N PRO A 186 3.17 10.77 5.61
CA PRO A 186 2.21 10.59 6.68
C PRO A 186 0.76 10.99 6.33
N GLY A 187 0.52 11.52 5.12
CA GLY A 187 -0.78 12.09 4.77
C GLY A 187 -1.14 13.21 5.75
N ASN A 188 -2.30 13.10 6.40
CA ASN A 188 -2.78 14.07 7.39
C ASN A 188 -2.49 13.71 8.85
N LEU A 189 -1.62 12.72 9.13
CA LEU A 189 -1.25 12.40 10.49
C LEU A 189 -0.48 13.57 11.12
N SER A 190 -0.88 13.97 12.33
CA SER A 190 -0.19 15.02 13.07
C SER A 190 1.10 14.54 13.73
N ALA A 191 1.25 13.23 13.94
CA ALA A 191 2.47 12.64 14.45
C ALA A 191 2.60 11.16 14.06
N PHE A 192 3.83 10.68 14.02
CA PHE A 192 4.17 9.26 14.09
C PHE A 192 5.53 9.10 14.77
N GLU A 193 5.75 7.92 15.35
CA GLU A 193 7.05 7.43 15.76
C GLU A 193 7.13 5.97 15.34
N ALA A 194 8.19 5.59 14.64
CA ALA A 194 8.38 4.23 14.15
C ALA A 194 9.87 3.91 14.06
N GLY A 195 10.19 2.62 14.14
CA GLY A 195 11.55 2.15 13.97
C GLY A 195 11.64 0.64 13.98
N PHE A 196 12.81 0.13 13.63
CA PHE A 196 13.14 -1.29 13.66
C PHE A 196 14.65 -1.49 13.84
N GLU A 197 15.02 -2.66 14.34
CA GLU A 197 16.41 -3.09 14.50
C GLU A 197 16.76 -4.11 13.42
N LEU A 198 17.89 -3.92 12.74
CA LEU A 198 18.50 -4.91 11.87
C LEU A 198 19.79 -5.44 12.50
N SER A 199 20.36 -6.51 11.94
CA SER A 199 21.62 -7.08 12.45
C SER A 199 22.81 -6.10 12.41
N TYR A 200 22.68 -4.99 11.67
CA TYR A 200 23.68 -3.93 11.52
C TYR A 200 23.21 -2.56 12.05
N GLY A 201 22.15 -2.53 12.87
CA GLY A 201 21.77 -1.37 13.69
C GLY A 201 20.31 -0.92 13.58
N SER A 202 19.95 0.03 14.43
CA SER A 202 18.60 0.60 14.54
C SER A 202 18.34 1.70 13.53
N TYR A 203 17.11 1.72 13.01
CA TYR A 203 16.56 2.80 12.21
C TYR A 203 15.29 3.30 12.90
N ALA A 204 15.14 4.60 13.06
CA ALA A 204 13.94 5.18 13.63
C ALA A 204 13.62 6.52 12.98
N SER A 205 12.35 6.82 12.80
CA SER A 205 11.90 8.13 12.37
C SER A 205 10.67 8.57 13.13
N SER A 206 10.52 9.87 13.27
CA SER A 206 9.32 10.48 13.81
C SER A 206 8.96 11.74 13.04
N ILE A 207 7.67 12.04 13.04
CA ILE A 207 7.17 13.35 12.63
C ILE A 207 6.31 13.94 13.74
N LYS A 208 6.36 15.26 13.85
CA LYS A 208 5.45 16.04 14.67
C LYS A 208 5.05 17.29 13.91
N VAL A 209 3.76 17.47 13.71
CA VAL A 209 3.14 18.64 13.08
C VAL A 209 2.61 19.53 14.20
N ASP A 210 3.22 20.70 14.34
CA ASP A 210 2.79 21.80 15.20
C ASP A 210 2.10 22.89 14.37
N SER A 211 1.60 23.96 15.01
CA SER A 211 0.88 25.05 14.29
C SER A 211 1.71 25.73 13.21
N ASP A 212 3.01 25.89 13.45
CA ASP A 212 3.89 26.75 12.67
C ASP A 212 5.07 25.99 12.03
N CYS A 213 5.25 24.72 12.37
CA CYS A 213 6.32 23.90 11.82
C CYS A 213 5.99 22.41 11.84
N THR A 214 6.66 21.68 10.95
CA THR A 214 6.69 20.22 10.97
C THR A 214 8.13 19.80 11.26
N THR A 215 8.32 19.02 12.31
CA THR A 215 9.63 18.46 12.68
C THR A 215 9.68 17.01 12.25
N TYR A 216 10.64 16.68 11.39
CA TYR A 216 10.98 15.30 11.03
C TYR A 216 12.32 14.95 11.67
N SER A 217 12.38 13.83 12.39
CA SER A 217 13.62 13.30 12.96
C SER A 217 13.90 11.92 12.39
N LEU A 218 15.16 11.67 12.04
CA LEU A 218 15.63 10.39 11.52
C LEU A 218 16.88 9.99 12.30
N TYR A 219 16.91 8.74 12.74
CA TYR A 219 18.06 8.07 13.30
C TYR A 219 18.46 6.91 12.40
N THR A 220 19.75 6.85 12.06
CA THR A 220 20.36 5.74 11.31
C THR A 220 21.66 5.28 11.99
N PRO A 221 22.11 4.04 11.76
CA PRO A 221 23.34 3.55 12.35
C PRO A 221 24.58 4.36 11.89
N PRO A 222 25.60 4.54 12.74
CA PRO A 222 26.85 5.19 12.36
C PRO A 222 27.52 4.53 11.14
N GLY A 223 28.07 5.34 10.25
CA GLY A 223 28.75 4.84 9.04
C GLY A 223 27.82 4.44 7.90
N THR A 224 26.52 4.69 8.02
CA THR A 224 25.55 4.56 6.92
C THR A 224 25.36 5.88 6.16
N SER A 225 24.85 5.79 4.94
CA SER A 225 24.56 6.92 4.07
C SER A 225 23.23 6.73 3.36
N GLY A 226 22.57 7.83 3.01
CA GLY A 226 21.27 7.74 2.35
C GLY A 226 20.70 9.06 1.89
N SER A 227 19.47 9.02 1.42
CA SER A 227 18.72 10.19 0.95
C SER A 227 17.45 10.38 1.75
N ILE A 228 17.16 11.64 2.10
CA ILE A 228 15.87 12.05 2.66
C ILE A 228 15.08 12.75 1.56
N ILE A 229 13.85 12.32 1.32
CA ILE A 229 12.90 12.94 0.40
C ILE A 229 11.77 13.48 1.26
N LEU A 230 11.55 14.79 1.23
CA LEU A 230 10.46 15.44 1.96
C LEU A 230 9.51 16.08 0.95
N ASP A 231 8.24 15.71 1.02
CA ASP A 231 7.19 16.46 0.34
C ASP A 231 7.07 17.82 1.02
N VAL A 232 7.14 18.91 0.25
CA VAL A 232 7.01 20.27 0.79
C VAL A 232 5.53 20.66 0.72
N PRO A 233 4.81 20.73 1.86
CA PRO A 233 3.46 21.27 1.84
C PRO A 233 3.55 22.75 1.46
N ALA A 234 2.71 23.18 0.52
CA ALA A 234 2.78 24.45 -0.17
C ALA A 234 2.93 25.72 0.72
N PHE A 235 3.41 26.79 0.10
CA PHE A 235 3.67 28.17 0.61
C PHE A 235 4.96 28.35 1.42
N ASP A 236 6.01 28.88 0.77
CA ASP A 236 7.22 29.48 1.37
C ASP A 236 7.90 28.69 2.52
N ALA A 237 7.69 27.38 2.59
CA ALA A 237 8.26 26.53 3.61
C ALA A 237 9.78 26.49 3.49
N ASN A 238 10.48 26.84 4.57
CA ASN A 238 11.94 26.76 4.65
C ASN A 238 12.34 25.45 5.33
N ILE A 239 13.16 24.65 4.65
CA ILE A 239 13.72 23.42 5.23
C ILE A 239 15.02 23.78 5.94
N THR A 240 15.08 23.50 7.24
CA THR A 240 16.33 23.59 8.03
C THR A 240 16.77 22.17 8.38
N VAL A 241 18.01 21.83 8.02
CA VAL A 241 18.64 20.55 8.40
C VAL A 241 19.64 20.85 9.52
N THR A 242 19.44 20.22 10.68
CA THR A 242 20.26 20.40 11.89
C THR A 242 20.98 19.13 12.27
#